data_AF-A0A7K3DJ85-F1
#
_entry.id   AF-A0A7K3DJ85-F1
#
_cell.length_a   1.000
_cell.length_b   1.000
_cell.length_c   1.000
_cell.angle_alpha   90.00
_cell.angle_beta   90.00
_cell.angle_gamma   90.00
#
_symmetry.space_group_name_H-M   'P 1'
#
loop_
_entity.id
_entity.type
_entity.pdbx_description
1 polymer ?
#
loop_
_entity_poly.entity_id
_entity_poly.type
_entity_poly.pdbx_seq_one_letter_code
_entity_poly.pdbx_strand_id
1 'polypeptide(L)'
;MREADTSTGTRRDRDVLVIGGGIAGLAAAHRLLDGDEPVRVTVLEAADRLGGKLRAGEIAGARVDLGAESLLARRPEAVGLARAVGLGDRLQPPGTATASLWTRGELRPLPKGHVMGVPGTAEALAGVLSDEGLRRIELDADLPPTDLGEDVAVGEYVAARLGREVVDRLVEPLLGGVYAGDAYRISLRSAVPQLFAEARHHRSLTAAVRALQEKTARAQQ
;
A
#
# COMPACT_ATOMS: atom_id res chain seq x y z
N MET A 1 -44.79 7.07 8.22
CA MET A 1 -43.74 6.49 7.35
C MET A 1 -44.22 5.10 6.96
N ARG A 2 -44.50 4.85 5.68
CA ARG A 2 -45.01 3.55 5.23
C ARG A 2 -43.80 2.64 4.97
N GLU A 3 -43.55 1.68 5.84
CA GLU A 3 -42.65 0.56 5.52
C GLU A 3 -43.32 -0.25 4.42
N ALA A 4 -42.68 -0.27 3.25
CA ALA A 4 -43.06 -1.18 2.18
C ALA A 4 -42.40 -2.54 2.48
N ASP A 5 -43.20 -3.49 2.94
CA ASP A 5 -42.80 -4.89 3.01
C ASP A 5 -42.62 -5.43 1.58
N THR A 6 -41.36 -5.62 1.18
CA THR A 6 -40.98 -6.16 -0.14
C THR A 6 -40.81 -7.68 -0.12
N SER A 7 -41.50 -8.40 0.76
CA SER A 7 -41.32 -9.84 0.88
C SER A 7 -42.13 -10.64 -0.16
N THR A 8 -41.46 -11.16 -1.19
CA THR A 8 -41.99 -12.22 -2.09
C THR A 8 -41.54 -13.63 -1.69
N GLY A 9 -42.35 -14.36 -0.92
CA GLY A 9 -42.38 -15.83 -0.96
C GLY A 9 -41.39 -16.63 -0.09
N THR A 10 -41.83 -17.86 0.20
CA THR A 10 -41.33 -18.84 1.17
C THR A 10 -40.24 -19.76 0.58
N ARG A 11 -39.13 -19.88 1.32
CA ARG A 11 -37.86 -20.55 0.98
C ARG A 11 -37.00 -19.76 -0.02
N ARG A 12 -36.46 -18.61 0.43
CA ARG A 12 -35.57 -17.81 -0.41
C ARG A 12 -34.15 -18.30 -0.31
N ASP A 13 -33.65 -18.88 -1.39
CA ASP A 13 -32.25 -18.69 -1.75
C ASP A 13 -31.99 -17.18 -1.61
N ARG A 14 -31.00 -16.78 -0.80
CA ARG A 14 -30.80 -15.35 -0.56
C ARG A 14 -30.36 -14.72 -1.88
N ASP A 15 -31.07 -13.68 -2.33
CA ASP A 15 -30.67 -12.89 -3.48
C ASP A 15 -29.72 -11.78 -3.03
N VAL A 16 -28.49 -11.75 -3.55
CA VAL A 16 -27.48 -10.74 -3.26
C VAL A 16 -27.10 -10.00 -4.53
N LEU A 17 -27.15 -8.66 -4.46
CA LEU A 17 -26.71 -7.78 -5.54
C LEU A 17 -25.34 -7.20 -5.21
N VAL A 18 -24.36 -7.42 -6.08
CA VAL A 18 -23.02 -6.84 -6.00
C VAL A 18 -22.88 -5.76 -7.07
N ILE A 19 -22.61 -4.52 -6.65
CA ILE A 19 -22.43 -3.39 -7.56
C ILE A 19 -20.93 -3.17 -7.79
N GLY A 20 -20.49 -3.38 -9.03
CA GLY A 20 -19.11 -3.32 -9.50
C GLY A 20 -18.52 -4.70 -9.79
N GLY A 21 -18.16 -4.95 -11.04
CA GLY A 21 -17.49 -6.15 -11.56
C GLY A 21 -15.96 -6.07 -11.53
N GLY A 22 -15.39 -5.24 -10.66
CA GLY A 22 -13.95 -5.21 -10.36
C GLY A 22 -13.52 -6.34 -9.41
N ILE A 23 -12.22 -6.44 -9.11
CA ILE A 23 -11.66 -7.51 -8.25
C ILE A 23 -12.37 -7.63 -6.90
N ALA A 24 -12.75 -6.52 -6.27
CA ALA A 24 -13.45 -6.53 -4.99
C ALA A 24 -14.85 -7.16 -5.10
N GLY A 25 -15.64 -6.77 -6.11
CA GLY A 25 -16.98 -7.31 -6.31
C GLY A 25 -16.96 -8.77 -6.77
N LEU A 26 -16.03 -9.13 -7.66
CA LEU A 26 -15.85 -10.52 -8.10
C LEU A 26 -15.39 -11.43 -6.96
N ALA A 27 -14.47 -10.97 -6.10
CA ALA A 27 -14.05 -11.73 -4.93
C ALA A 27 -15.20 -11.88 -3.91
N ALA A 28 -16.02 -10.85 -3.71
CA ALA A 28 -17.19 -10.92 -2.86
C ALA A 28 -18.22 -11.92 -3.40
N ALA A 29 -18.52 -11.85 -4.70
CA ALA A 29 -19.42 -12.80 -5.37
C ALA A 29 -18.90 -14.24 -5.25
N HIS A 30 -17.62 -14.47 -5.52
CA HIS A 30 -16.98 -15.78 -5.35
C HIS A 30 -17.13 -16.30 -3.91
N ARG A 31 -16.85 -15.46 -2.91
CA ARG A 31 -16.94 -15.86 -1.50
C ARG A 31 -18.38 -16.15 -1.05
N LEU A 32 -19.37 -15.47 -1.60
CA LEU A 32 -20.78 -15.75 -1.33
C LEU A 32 -21.23 -17.09 -1.93
N LEU A 33 -20.71 -17.44 -3.11
CA LEU A 33 -21.01 -18.70 -3.79
C LEU A 33 -20.30 -19.91 -3.16
N ASP A 34 -19.19 -19.69 -2.44
CA ASP A 34 -18.41 -20.71 -1.73
C ASP A 34 -19.01 -21.08 -0.35
N GLY A 35 -20.13 -20.47 0.03
CA GLY A 35 -20.81 -20.76 1.30
C GLY A 35 -21.74 -21.99 1.22
N ASP A 36 -22.06 -22.57 2.38
CA ASP A 36 -22.95 -23.75 2.48
C ASP A 36 -24.43 -23.44 2.20
N GLU A 37 -24.83 -22.16 2.28
CA GLU A 37 -26.21 -21.74 2.04
C GLU A 37 -26.43 -21.40 0.56
N PRO A 38 -27.55 -21.85 -0.05
CA PRO A 38 -27.92 -21.44 -1.40
C PRO A 38 -28.13 -19.91 -1.50
N VAL A 39 -27.29 -19.26 -2.30
CA VAL A 39 -27.34 -17.82 -2.57
C VAL A 39 -27.36 -17.59 -4.08
N ARG A 40 -28.26 -16.74 -4.55
CA ARG A 40 -28.23 -16.22 -5.92
C ARG A 40 -27.49 -14.88 -5.91
N VAL A 41 -26.36 -14.82 -6.60
CA VAL A 41 -25.57 -13.58 -6.72
C VAL A 41 -25.76 -12.96 -8.10
N THR A 42 -26.17 -11.69 -8.13
CA THR A 42 -26.19 -10.87 -9.35
C THR A 42 -25.10 -9.81 -9.25
N VAL A 43 -24.23 -9.72 -10.26
CA VAL A 43 -23.19 -8.68 -10.34
C VAL A 43 -23.59 -7.66 -11.39
N LEU A 44 -23.65 -6.38 -11.01
CA LEU A 44 -23.89 -5.26 -11.92
C LEU A 44 -22.58 -4.53 -12.18
N GLU A 45 -22.13 -4.50 -13.42
CA GLU A 45 -20.97 -3.73 -13.87
C GLU A 45 -21.43 -2.66 -14.86
N ALA A 46 -20.91 -1.45 -14.72
CA ALA A 46 -21.26 -0.33 -15.57
C ALA A 46 -20.50 -0.34 -16.91
N ALA A 47 -19.29 -0.90 -16.91
CA ALA A 47 -18.47 -1.08 -18.10
C ALA A 47 -18.95 -2.27 -18.95
N ASP A 48 -18.46 -2.33 -20.19
CA ASP A 48 -18.65 -3.43 -21.14
C ASP A 48 -17.83 -4.68 -20.80
N ARG A 49 -17.08 -4.66 -19.69
CA ARG A 49 -16.18 -5.74 -19.27
C ARG A 49 -16.07 -5.81 -17.75
N LEU A 50 -15.75 -7.01 -17.27
CA LEU A 50 -15.33 -7.23 -15.89
C LEU A 50 -13.83 -6.89 -15.68
N GLY A 51 -13.41 -6.94 -14.41
CA GLY A 51 -12.01 -6.83 -13.97
C GLY A 51 -11.65 -5.46 -13.37
N GLY A 52 -12.38 -4.40 -13.73
CA GLY A 52 -12.14 -3.05 -13.20
C GLY A 52 -10.70 -2.59 -13.47
N LYS A 53 -9.94 -2.35 -12.39
CA LYS A 53 -8.51 -1.95 -12.43
C LYS A 53 -7.56 -3.08 -12.86
N LEU A 54 -8.00 -4.34 -12.86
CA LEU A 54 -7.27 -5.43 -13.50
C LEU A 54 -7.61 -5.39 -14.99
N ARG A 55 -6.63 -4.97 -15.80
CA ARG A 55 -6.84 -4.78 -17.24
C ARG A 55 -5.54 -5.10 -17.98
N ALA A 56 -5.51 -6.23 -18.66
CA ALA A 56 -4.49 -6.48 -19.67
C ALA A 56 -4.82 -5.72 -20.96
N GLY A 57 -3.79 -5.36 -21.72
CA GLY A 57 -3.91 -4.73 -23.02
C GLY A 57 -2.62 -4.84 -23.82
N GLU A 58 -2.52 -3.99 -24.85
CA GLU A 58 -1.36 -3.96 -25.73
C GLU A 58 -0.91 -2.51 -25.95
N ILE A 59 0.39 -2.26 -25.86
CA ILE A 59 1.02 -0.98 -26.21
C ILE A 59 2.14 -1.29 -27.18
N ALA A 60 2.08 -0.71 -28.38
CA ALA A 60 3.09 -0.89 -29.44
C ALA A 60 3.42 -2.37 -29.75
N GLY A 61 2.41 -3.25 -29.78
CA GLY A 61 2.59 -4.69 -30.04
C GLY A 61 3.03 -5.52 -28.82
N ALA A 62 3.27 -4.90 -27.68
CA ALA A 62 3.65 -5.59 -26.44
C ALA A 62 2.44 -5.73 -25.50
N ARG A 63 2.22 -6.94 -24.98
CA ARG A 63 1.22 -7.18 -23.93
C ARG A 63 1.66 -6.55 -22.63
N VAL A 64 0.76 -5.80 -22.01
CA VAL A 64 1.02 -5.06 -20.76
C VAL A 64 -0.21 -5.09 -19.86
N ASP A 65 0.00 -4.87 -18.57
CA ASP A 65 -1.07 -4.50 -17.65
C ASP A 65 -1.30 -2.98 -17.72
N LEU A 66 -2.50 -2.58 -18.11
CA LEU A 66 -2.94 -1.18 -18.21
C LEU A 66 -3.43 -0.60 -16.87
N GLY A 67 -3.34 -1.39 -15.80
CA GLY A 67 -3.82 -1.03 -14.46
C GLY A 67 -2.95 -1.67 -13.39
N ALA A 68 -3.53 -2.49 -12.52
CA ALA A 68 -2.73 -3.19 -11.53
C ALA A 68 -1.91 -4.33 -12.20
N GLU A 69 -0.59 -4.28 -12.00
CA GLU A 69 0.40 -5.19 -12.59
C GLU A 69 0.82 -6.35 -11.68
N SER A 70 0.64 -6.20 -10.36
CA SER A 70 1.14 -7.16 -9.39
C SER A 70 0.35 -7.14 -8.09
N LEU A 71 0.56 -8.16 -7.25
CA LEU A 71 0.01 -8.28 -5.91
C LEU A 71 1.12 -8.61 -4.90
N LEU A 72 0.89 -8.25 -3.64
CA LEU A 72 1.82 -8.56 -2.55
C LEU A 72 1.62 -10.00 -2.08
N ALA A 73 2.49 -10.92 -2.47
CA ALA A 73 2.37 -12.35 -2.12
C ALA A 73 2.37 -12.64 -0.59
N ARG A 74 2.90 -11.71 0.22
CA ARG A 74 2.82 -11.79 1.69
C ARG A 74 1.40 -11.61 2.25
N ARG A 75 0.46 -11.13 1.44
CA ARG A 75 -0.96 -11.03 1.78
C ARG A 75 -1.66 -12.30 1.27
N PRO A 76 -1.99 -13.25 2.18
CA PRO A 76 -2.46 -14.57 1.77
C PRO A 76 -3.79 -14.54 1.03
N GLU A 77 -4.59 -13.49 1.19
CA GLU A 77 -5.94 -13.37 0.64
C GLU A 77 -5.93 -13.40 -0.89
N ALA A 78 -5.02 -12.66 -1.53
CA ALA A 78 -4.95 -12.60 -2.99
C ALA A 78 -4.35 -13.88 -3.60
N VAL A 79 -3.34 -14.46 -2.95
CA VAL A 79 -2.75 -15.75 -3.34
C VAL A 79 -3.75 -16.88 -3.16
N GLY A 80 -4.52 -16.87 -2.06
CA GLY A 80 -5.58 -17.82 -1.77
C GLY A 80 -6.68 -17.76 -2.83
N LEU A 81 -7.13 -16.55 -3.19
CA LEU A 81 -8.11 -16.37 -4.26
C LEU A 81 -7.58 -16.90 -5.60
N ALA A 82 -6.35 -16.57 -5.98
CA ALA A 82 -5.75 -17.06 -7.22
C ALA A 82 -5.73 -18.59 -7.29
N ARG A 83 -5.40 -19.27 -6.18
CA ARG A 83 -5.45 -20.74 -6.10
C ARG A 83 -6.88 -21.27 -6.19
N ALA A 84 -7.82 -20.67 -5.48
CA ALA A 84 -9.23 -21.07 -5.47
C ALA A 84 -9.84 -21.04 -6.88
N VAL A 85 -9.44 -20.08 -7.72
CA VAL A 85 -9.90 -19.98 -9.11
C VAL A 85 -9.01 -20.71 -10.14
N GLY A 86 -8.11 -21.59 -9.70
CA GLY A 86 -7.28 -22.41 -10.57
C GLY A 86 -6.10 -21.69 -11.24
N LEU A 87 -5.72 -20.51 -10.76
CA LEU A 87 -4.59 -19.72 -11.26
C LEU A 87 -3.31 -19.88 -10.43
N GLY A 88 -3.30 -20.79 -9.45
CA GLY A 88 -2.17 -20.98 -8.52
C GLY A 88 -0.83 -21.19 -9.23
N ASP A 89 -0.81 -22.07 -10.24
CA ASP A 89 0.41 -22.41 -11.01
C ASP A 89 0.86 -21.30 -11.97
N ARG A 90 0.02 -20.26 -12.15
CA ARG A 90 0.33 -19.10 -12.98
C ARG A 90 0.93 -17.94 -12.18
N LEU A 91 0.98 -18.05 -10.85
CA LEU A 91 1.67 -17.07 -10.03
C LEU A 91 3.18 -17.15 -10.31
N GLN A 92 3.77 -16.01 -10.65
CA GLN A 92 5.19 -15.90 -10.91
C GLN A 92 5.83 -14.92 -9.92
N PRO A 93 7.04 -15.21 -9.41
CA PRO A 93 7.80 -14.22 -8.67
C PRO A 93 8.13 -13.02 -9.59
N PRO A 94 8.28 -11.81 -9.03
CA PRO A 94 8.73 -10.67 -9.82
C PRO A 94 10.12 -10.94 -10.41
N GLY A 95 10.43 -10.26 -11.52
CA GLY A 95 11.76 -10.31 -12.13
C GLY A 95 12.86 -9.77 -11.23
N THR A 96 14.11 -9.88 -11.66
CA THR A 96 15.31 -9.49 -10.88
C THR A 96 15.60 -7.98 -10.91
N ALA A 97 14.79 -7.18 -11.59
CA ALA A 97 14.95 -5.74 -11.64
C ALA A 97 14.82 -5.12 -10.23
N THR A 98 15.72 -4.20 -9.91
CA THR A 98 15.72 -3.51 -8.61
C THR A 98 15.24 -2.08 -8.77
N ALA A 99 14.57 -1.58 -7.74
CA ALA A 99 14.09 -0.19 -7.71
C ALA A 99 15.28 0.78 -7.70
N SER A 100 15.12 1.88 -8.43
CA SER A 100 16.08 2.98 -8.48
C SER A 100 15.36 4.31 -8.28
N LEU A 101 16.08 5.28 -7.74
CA LEU A 101 15.65 6.65 -7.54
C LEU A 101 16.36 7.56 -8.55
N TRP A 102 15.60 8.32 -9.33
CA TRP A 102 16.15 9.42 -10.10
C TRP A 102 16.27 10.66 -9.20
N THR A 103 17.50 11.08 -8.91
CA THR A 103 17.76 12.24 -8.05
C THR A 103 19.02 12.96 -8.48
N ARG A 104 19.00 14.29 -8.48
CA ARG A 104 20.14 15.15 -8.85
C ARG A 104 20.74 14.83 -10.23
N GLY A 105 19.89 14.53 -11.20
CA GLY A 105 20.29 14.29 -12.58
C GLY A 105 20.91 12.91 -12.84
N GLU A 106 20.85 12.00 -11.86
CA GLU A 106 21.42 10.66 -11.97
C GLU A 106 20.45 9.60 -11.44
N LEU A 107 20.52 8.40 -12.02
CA LEU A 107 19.80 7.23 -11.53
C LEU A 107 20.64 6.54 -10.45
N ARG A 108 20.08 6.41 -9.25
CA ARG A 108 20.75 5.81 -8.09
C ARG A 108 19.99 4.59 -7.60
N PRO A 109 20.64 3.54 -7.09
CA PRO A 109 19.94 2.44 -6.43
C PRO A 109 19.05 2.97 -5.30
N LEU A 110 17.88 2.36 -5.09
CA LEU A 110 17.04 2.73 -3.96
C LEU A 110 17.81 2.44 -2.65
N PRO A 111 17.98 3.44 -1.76
CA PRO A 111 18.72 3.21 -0.53
C PRO A 111 18.05 2.15 0.35
N LYS A 112 18.85 1.41 1.11
CA LYS A 112 18.33 0.49 2.14
C LYS A 112 18.17 1.23 3.46
N GLY A 113 17.64 0.56 4.48
CA GLY A 113 17.58 1.14 5.83
C GLY A 113 16.49 2.20 6.00
N HIS A 114 15.41 2.13 5.22
CA HIS A 114 14.22 2.97 5.41
C HIS A 114 12.93 2.14 5.49
N VAL A 115 11.85 2.76 5.99
CA VAL A 115 10.48 2.22 5.93
C VAL A 115 9.65 3.21 5.12
N MET A 116 9.19 2.81 3.93
CA MET A 116 8.43 3.67 3.00
C MET A 116 9.09 5.06 2.80
N GLY A 117 10.42 5.08 2.68
CA GLY A 117 11.22 6.30 2.49
C GLY A 117 11.64 7.04 3.76
N VAL A 118 11.12 6.67 4.93
CA VAL A 118 11.55 7.25 6.20
C VAL A 118 12.80 6.52 6.70
N PRO A 119 13.96 7.19 6.83
CA PRO A 119 15.22 6.53 7.15
C PRO A 119 15.37 6.22 8.64
N GLY A 120 16.12 5.16 8.94
CA GLY A 120 16.53 4.83 10.30
C GLY A 120 17.81 5.53 10.75
N THR A 121 18.64 6.00 9.82
CA THR A 121 19.87 6.76 10.10
C THR A 121 20.17 7.75 8.96
N ALA A 122 21.06 8.72 9.18
CA ALA A 122 21.45 9.66 8.13
C ALA A 122 22.21 8.96 7.00
N GLU A 123 23.12 8.05 7.35
CA GLU A 123 23.97 7.31 6.39
C GLU A 123 23.15 6.50 5.39
N ALA A 124 21.95 6.06 5.79
CA ALA A 124 21.01 5.38 4.89
C ALA A 124 20.69 6.21 3.64
N LEU A 125 20.74 7.55 3.73
CA LEU A 125 20.42 8.46 2.63
C LEU A 125 21.64 9.20 2.07
N ALA A 126 22.85 8.75 2.40
CA ALA A 126 24.08 9.26 1.82
C ALA A 126 24.05 9.15 0.29
N GLY A 127 24.35 10.25 -0.40
CA GLY A 127 24.29 10.34 -1.87
C GLY A 127 22.89 10.59 -2.46
N VAL A 128 21.83 10.59 -1.64
CA VAL A 128 20.49 11.05 -2.04
C VAL A 128 20.22 12.47 -1.55
N LEU A 129 20.65 12.77 -0.31
CA LEU A 129 20.45 14.06 0.34
C LEU A 129 21.70 14.95 0.30
N SER A 130 21.53 16.21 0.70
CA SER A 130 22.64 17.14 0.91
C SER A 130 23.26 16.91 2.28
N ASP A 131 24.47 17.39 2.50
CA ASP A 131 25.10 17.34 3.84
C ASP A 131 24.21 18.01 4.90
N GLU A 132 23.47 19.06 4.51
CA GLU A 132 22.48 19.70 5.38
C GLU A 132 21.29 18.80 5.67
N GLY A 133 20.76 18.11 4.65
CA GLY A 133 19.69 17.12 4.83
C GLY A 133 20.12 15.96 5.73
N LEU A 134 21.37 15.50 5.61
CA LEU A 134 21.94 14.45 6.46
C LEU A 134 22.04 14.93 7.92
N ARG A 135 22.64 16.10 8.16
CA ARG A 135 22.68 16.71 9.51
C ARG A 135 21.29 16.91 10.09
N ARG A 136 20.31 17.28 9.27
CA ARG A 136 18.93 17.47 9.73
C ARG A 136 18.29 16.18 10.25
N ILE A 137 18.66 15.01 9.72
CA ILE A 137 18.23 13.70 10.23
C ILE A 137 18.83 13.43 11.61
N GLU A 138 20.11 13.76 11.81
CA GLU A 138 20.83 13.51 13.08
C GLU A 138 20.20 14.27 14.26
N LEU A 139 19.66 15.47 14.00
CA LEU A 139 18.97 16.28 15.01
C LEU A 139 17.67 15.64 15.56
N ASP A 140 17.12 14.62 14.89
CA ASP A 140 15.87 13.97 15.31
C ASP A 140 15.93 13.39 16.73
N ALA A 141 17.10 12.94 17.19
CA ALA A 141 17.29 12.42 18.54
C ALA A 141 17.08 13.50 19.63
N ASP A 142 17.45 14.75 19.31
CA ASP A 142 17.46 15.86 20.27
C ASP A 142 16.14 16.65 20.27
N LEU A 143 15.34 16.54 19.21
CA LEU A 143 14.04 17.22 19.12
C LEU A 143 13.08 16.80 20.26
N PRO A 144 12.22 17.71 20.76
CA PRO A 144 11.16 17.33 21.69
C PRO A 144 10.22 16.30 21.04
N PRO A 145 9.47 15.50 21.82
CA PRO A 145 8.46 14.61 21.25
C PRO A 145 7.47 15.39 20.37
N THR A 146 7.08 14.81 19.24
CA THR A 146 6.07 15.39 18.34
C THR A 146 4.76 14.64 18.53
N ASP A 147 3.69 15.36 18.84
CA ASP A 147 2.36 14.77 18.98
C ASP A 147 1.83 14.32 17.61
N LEU A 148 1.44 13.06 17.52
CA LEU A 148 0.87 12.44 16.33
C LEU A 148 -0.66 12.51 16.28
N GLY A 149 -1.31 12.89 17.39
CA GLY A 149 -2.77 12.92 17.49
C GLY A 149 -3.42 11.57 17.18
N GLU A 150 -4.59 11.61 16.54
CA GLU A 150 -5.29 10.41 16.04
C GLU A 150 -4.79 9.97 14.66
N ASP A 151 -4.30 10.93 13.86
CA ASP A 151 -3.69 10.75 12.55
C ASP A 151 -2.93 12.01 12.13
N VAL A 152 -2.01 11.89 11.19
CA VAL A 152 -1.21 12.99 10.61
C VAL A 152 -0.83 12.65 9.18
N ALA A 153 -0.60 13.66 8.34
CA ALA A 153 -0.04 13.41 7.02
C ALA A 153 1.42 12.94 7.12
N VAL A 154 1.82 11.97 6.28
CA VAL A 154 3.19 11.43 6.30
C VAL A 154 4.21 12.54 6.04
N GLY A 155 3.97 13.37 5.03
CA GLY A 155 4.85 14.47 4.65
C GLY A 155 5.03 15.50 5.77
N GLU A 156 3.94 15.87 6.46
CA GLU A 156 3.99 16.82 7.58
C GLU A 156 4.85 16.29 8.72
N TYR A 157 4.59 15.05 9.14
CA TYR A 157 5.32 14.44 10.25
C TYR A 157 6.80 14.24 9.92
N VAL A 158 7.11 13.72 8.73
CA VAL A 158 8.50 13.50 8.32
C VAL A 158 9.23 14.83 8.14
N ALA A 159 8.61 15.85 7.55
CA ALA A 159 9.24 17.17 7.39
C ALA A 159 9.55 17.82 8.74
N ALA A 160 8.64 17.72 9.71
CA ALA A 160 8.84 18.25 11.06
C ALA A 160 9.99 17.57 11.80
N ARG A 161 10.17 16.25 11.61
CA ARG A 161 11.21 15.46 12.29
C ARG A 161 12.55 15.46 11.58
N LEU A 162 12.56 15.21 10.28
CA LEU A 162 13.75 14.87 9.49
C LEU A 162 14.05 15.90 8.38
N GLY A 163 13.17 16.88 8.17
CA GLY A 163 13.34 17.93 7.18
C GLY A 163 12.65 17.63 5.83
N ARG A 164 12.35 18.69 5.09
CA ARG A 164 11.63 18.61 3.81
C ARG A 164 12.40 17.86 2.72
N GLU A 165 13.73 17.92 2.72
CA GLU A 165 14.52 17.22 1.68
C GLU A 165 14.30 15.70 1.73
N VAL A 166 14.09 15.12 2.92
CA VAL A 166 13.74 13.70 3.08
C VAL A 166 12.40 13.38 2.43
N VAL A 167 11.42 14.28 2.59
CA VAL A 167 10.10 14.14 1.98
C VAL A 167 10.22 14.19 0.47
N ASP A 168 10.76 15.29 -0.05
CA ASP A 168 10.78 15.59 -1.48
C ASP A 168 11.62 14.59 -2.29
N ARG A 169 12.70 14.05 -1.69
CA ARG A 169 13.65 13.18 -2.41
C ARG A 169 13.42 11.70 -2.22
N LEU A 170 12.64 11.28 -1.24
CA LEU A 170 12.45 9.86 -0.99
C LEU A 170 11.04 9.46 -0.59
N VAL A 171 10.41 10.14 0.38
CA VAL A 171 9.06 9.76 0.83
C VAL A 171 8.03 10.04 -0.27
N GLU A 172 8.04 11.23 -0.85
CA GLU A 172 7.10 11.63 -1.91
C GLU A 172 7.24 10.72 -3.15
N PRO A 173 8.44 10.45 -3.71
CA PRO A 173 8.58 9.50 -4.82
C PRO A 173 8.08 8.09 -4.50
N LEU A 174 8.34 7.58 -3.30
CA LEU A 174 7.94 6.22 -2.91
C LEU A 174 6.43 6.12 -2.66
N LEU A 175 5.84 7.07 -1.93
CA LEU A 175 4.40 7.09 -1.67
C LEU A 175 3.63 7.45 -2.94
N GLY A 176 4.12 8.37 -3.75
CA GLY A 176 3.57 8.70 -5.06
C GLY A 176 3.56 7.49 -5.99
N GLY A 177 4.61 6.66 -5.97
CA GLY A 177 4.65 5.41 -6.74
C GLY A 177 3.60 4.37 -6.31
N VAL A 178 3.17 4.38 -5.05
CA VAL A 178 2.19 3.42 -4.52
C VAL A 178 0.75 3.95 -4.58
N TYR A 179 0.57 5.22 -4.23
CA TYR A 179 -0.76 5.83 -4.02
C TYR A 179 -1.13 6.87 -5.08
N ALA A 180 -0.19 7.28 -5.94
CA ALA A 180 -0.35 8.39 -6.88
C ALA A 180 -0.90 9.67 -6.20
N GLY A 181 -0.48 9.91 -4.97
CA GLY A 181 -0.98 11.00 -4.12
C GLY A 181 0.15 11.80 -3.48
N ASP A 182 -0.23 12.94 -2.92
CA ASP A 182 0.64 13.89 -2.22
C ASP A 182 0.92 13.42 -0.78
N ALA A 183 2.19 13.27 -0.39
CA ALA A 183 2.57 12.82 0.95
C ALA A 183 2.07 13.75 2.06
N TYR A 184 1.85 15.03 1.78
CA TYR A 184 1.24 15.98 2.73
C TYR A 184 -0.28 15.80 2.88
N ARG A 185 -0.88 14.85 2.15
CA ARG A 185 -2.30 14.50 2.25
C ARG A 185 -2.54 13.03 2.54
N ILE A 186 -1.50 12.20 2.46
CA ILE A 186 -1.56 10.77 2.75
C ILE A 186 -1.48 10.57 4.27
N SER A 187 -2.50 9.92 4.83
CA SER A 187 -2.56 9.50 6.25
C SER A 187 -1.41 8.56 6.62
N LEU A 188 -0.63 8.92 7.65
CA LEU A 188 0.41 8.06 8.20
C LEU A 188 -0.17 6.80 8.81
N ARG A 189 -1.31 6.91 9.52
CA ARG A 189 -1.99 5.77 10.13
C ARG A 189 -2.44 4.73 9.11
N SER A 190 -2.88 5.16 7.93
CA SER A 190 -3.40 4.28 6.89
C SER A 190 -2.33 3.78 5.92
N ALA A 191 -1.39 4.66 5.51
CA ALA A 191 -0.37 4.29 4.53
C ALA A 191 0.79 3.51 5.15
N VAL A 192 1.20 3.83 6.38
CA VAL A 192 2.34 3.19 7.06
C VAL A 192 1.98 2.82 8.51
N PRO A 193 0.96 1.96 8.73
CA PRO A 193 0.39 1.71 10.05
C PRO A 193 1.40 1.19 11.08
N GLN A 194 2.39 0.41 10.65
CA GLN A 194 3.44 -0.09 11.52
C GLN A 194 4.34 1.04 12.01
N LEU A 195 4.71 1.98 11.14
CA LEU A 195 5.48 3.15 11.53
C LEU A 195 4.67 4.08 12.44
N PHE A 196 3.38 4.29 12.14
CA PHE A 196 2.48 5.05 13.01
C PHE A 196 2.44 4.47 14.42
N ALA A 197 2.30 3.15 14.56
CA ALA A 197 2.29 2.48 15.85
C ALA A 197 3.62 2.65 16.60
N GLU A 198 4.76 2.38 15.95
CA GLU A 198 6.08 2.52 16.58
C GLU A 198 6.39 3.97 16.96
N ALA A 199 6.02 4.94 16.12
CA ALA A 199 6.30 6.36 16.35
C ALA A 199 5.57 6.93 17.57
N ARG A 200 4.47 6.31 18.02
CA ARG A 200 3.81 6.67 19.28
C ARG A 200 4.56 6.20 20.53
N HIS A 201 5.45 5.22 20.37
CA HIS A 201 6.21 4.63 21.47
C HIS A 201 7.65 5.16 21.56
N HIS A 202 8.07 5.97 20.59
CA HIS A 202 9.44 6.50 20.53
C HIS A 202 9.40 8.02 20.42
N ARG A 203 10.30 8.69 21.15
CA ARG A 203 10.47 10.14 21.02
C ARG A 203 10.99 10.56 19.64
N SER A 204 11.83 9.73 19.04
CA SER A 204 12.53 9.97 17.78
C SER A 204 11.92 9.12 16.66
N LEU A 205 11.77 9.71 15.48
CA LEU A 205 11.26 9.01 14.30
C LEU A 205 12.28 7.99 13.78
N THR A 206 13.56 8.35 13.74
CA THR A 206 14.63 7.42 13.34
C THR A 206 14.72 6.23 14.29
N ALA A 207 14.50 6.43 15.60
CA ALA A 207 14.42 5.34 16.57
C ALA A 207 13.23 4.40 16.30
N ALA A 208 12.05 4.94 15.99
CA ALA A 208 10.88 4.14 15.62
C ALA A 208 11.15 3.30 14.36
N VAL A 209 11.82 3.87 13.35
CA VAL A 209 12.20 3.14 12.13
C VAL A 209 13.17 2.01 12.43
N ARG A 210 14.22 2.26 13.23
CA ARG A 210 15.20 1.22 13.62
C ARG A 210 14.53 0.08 14.40
N ALA A 211 13.64 0.39 15.35
CA ALA A 211 12.87 -0.61 16.08
C ALA A 211 12.03 -1.49 15.14
N LEU A 212 11.40 -0.90 14.12
CA LEU A 212 10.62 -1.64 13.13
C LEU A 212 11.50 -2.52 12.23
N GLN A 213 12.68 -2.06 11.85
CA GLN A 213 13.65 -2.82 11.07
C GLN A 213 14.16 -4.04 11.84
N GLU A 214 14.48 -3.87 13.13
CA GLU A 214 14.87 -4.97 14.00
C GLU A 214 13.76 -6.02 14.14
N LYS A 215 12.50 -5.58 14.34
CA LYS A 215 11.34 -6.47 14.39
C LYS A 215 11.17 -7.27 13.10
N THR A 216 11.35 -6.62 11.96
CA THR A 216 11.25 -7.26 10.63
C THR A 216 12.38 -8.27 10.42
N ALA A 217 13.61 -7.92 10.78
CA ALA A 217 14.76 -8.82 10.66
C ALA A 217 14.61 -10.07 11.52
N ARG A 218 14.03 -9.94 12.74
CA ARG A 218 13.74 -11.09 13.61
C ARG A 218 12.63 -11.98 13.09
N ALA A 219 11.63 -11.43 12.39
CA ALA A 219 10.53 -12.20 11.81
C ALA A 219 10.91 -12.94 10.52
N GLN A 220 12.06 -12.62 9.93
CA GLN A 220 12.62 -13.25 8.73
C GLN A 220 13.68 -14.32 9.06
N GLN A 221 14.05 -14.46 10.33
CA GLN A 221 14.90 -15.52 10.87
C GLN A 221 14.04 -16.67 11.37
#